data_AF-A0A7S3B7K2-F1
#
_entry.id   AF-A0A7S3B7K2-F1
#
_cell.length_a   1.000
_cell.length_b   1.000
_cell.length_c   1.000
_cell.angle_alpha   90.00
_cell.angle_beta   90.00
_cell.angle_gamma   90.00
#
_symmetry.space_group_name_H-M   'P 1'
#
loop_
_entity.id
_entity.type
_entity.pdbx_description
1 polymer ?
#
loop_
_entity_poly.entity_id
_entity_poly.type
_entity_poly.pdbx_seq_one_letter_code
_entity_poly.pdbx_strand_id
1 'polypeptide(L)'
;IVENVVEVEKVVGMREEEVEALRSSLQARADAEREELMKLNLLQRNEVERTQGELEAVQQRAAAEQEERDRLQHELEEIQAKIMHGGEHVQDRVTRQQQELNERARELEEQQAREIKLAQDRARAEEERLAQEEHYRTLEEEAEAKTKKLKQLYSKFRAAKTEILDLQAEQQQEKEDLLHTVRELTRQLHLQNMVIDAFVPSEELAKLERRAVWDEDGSEEWRLLALSEVKDPEEEYRPVSQTSLLRPTSAFSLRLASDLSNNDPRFRADNVLSFDLDMPERTTADYEVDVNPTVRAALSAALQDDENLEVEAQENLPSMGGMGGWTPDAAGE
;
A
#
# COMPACT_ATOMS: atom_id res chain seq x y z
N ILE A 1 27.51 59.85 -54.75
CA ILE A 1 28.96 59.60 -54.88
C ILE A 1 29.39 60.41 -56.08
N VAL A 2 29.90 61.61 -55.82
CA VAL A 2 31.33 61.96 -56.02
C VAL A 2 31.68 61.83 -57.50
N GLU A 3 31.69 62.96 -58.20
CA GLU A 3 32.32 63.09 -59.52
C GLU A 3 33.81 62.75 -59.34
N ASN A 4 34.20 61.52 -59.67
CA ASN A 4 35.60 61.15 -59.75
C ASN A 4 36.15 61.70 -61.06
N VAL A 5 36.83 62.85 -60.98
CA VAL A 5 37.71 63.36 -62.03
C VAL A 5 38.88 62.39 -62.15
N VAL A 6 38.93 61.67 -63.27
CA VAL A 6 40.05 60.78 -63.60
C VAL A 6 41.07 61.59 -64.40
N GLU A 7 42.11 62.08 -63.72
CA GLU A 7 43.30 62.61 -64.39
C GLU A 7 44.13 61.45 -64.92
N VAL A 8 44.37 61.45 -66.24
CA VAL A 8 45.21 60.44 -66.91
C VAL A 8 46.52 61.10 -67.29
N GLU A 9 47.55 60.94 -66.45
CA GLU A 9 48.93 61.26 -66.81
C GLU A 9 49.47 60.24 -67.83
N LYS A 10 49.84 60.71 -69.03
CA LYS A 10 50.53 59.89 -70.04
C LYS A 10 52.03 59.91 -69.78
N VAL A 11 52.55 58.84 -69.18
CA VAL A 11 53.99 58.53 -69.20
C VAL A 11 54.32 57.93 -70.57
N VAL A 12 55.06 58.67 -71.40
CA VAL A 12 55.44 58.28 -72.77
C VAL A 12 56.82 57.63 -72.73
N GLY A 13 56.89 56.34 -73.04
CA GLY A 13 58.18 55.63 -73.10
C GLY A 13 58.12 54.12 -73.32
N MET A 14 57.08 53.59 -73.96
CA MET A 14 57.02 52.17 -74.38
C MET A 14 56.79 52.09 -75.89
N ARG A 15 57.33 51.04 -76.54
CA ARG A 15 57.23 50.82 -78.00
C ARG A 15 55.76 50.61 -78.39
N GLU A 16 55.32 51.10 -79.55
CA GLU A 16 53.91 51.07 -79.98
C GLU A 16 53.32 49.65 -80.00
N GLU A 17 54.11 48.64 -80.36
CA GLU A 17 53.71 47.22 -80.34
C GLU A 17 53.38 46.70 -78.91
N GLU A 18 54.10 47.19 -77.89
CA GLU A 18 53.86 46.80 -76.49
C GLU A 18 52.58 47.46 -75.94
N VAL A 19 52.24 48.68 -76.38
CA VAL A 19 51.02 49.40 -75.98
C VAL A 19 49.77 48.78 -76.61
N GLU A 20 49.84 48.33 -77.86
CA GLU A 20 48.74 47.64 -78.54
C GLU A 20 48.52 46.22 -77.99
N ALA A 21 49.59 45.49 -77.67
CA ALA A 21 49.50 44.22 -76.95
C ALA A 21 48.90 44.40 -75.54
N LEU A 22 49.28 45.46 -74.82
CA LEU A 22 48.69 45.77 -73.52
C LEU A 22 47.19 46.09 -73.64
N ARG A 23 46.79 46.90 -74.63
CA ARG A 23 45.38 47.23 -74.87
C ARG A 23 44.54 46.02 -75.25
N SER A 24 45.00 45.18 -76.16
CA SER A 24 44.26 43.96 -76.54
C SER A 24 44.16 42.97 -75.37
N SER A 25 45.21 42.84 -74.55
CA SER A 25 45.17 42.01 -73.34
C SER A 25 44.22 42.57 -72.26
N LEU A 26 44.16 43.89 -72.09
CA LEU A 26 43.22 44.56 -71.19
C LEU A 26 41.78 44.43 -71.68
N GLN A 27 41.57 44.52 -72.99
CA GLN A 27 40.25 44.36 -73.61
C GLN A 27 39.75 42.93 -73.48
N ALA A 28 40.61 41.93 -73.70
CA ALA A 28 40.30 40.53 -73.46
C ALA A 28 40.00 40.23 -71.97
N ARG A 29 40.71 40.87 -71.04
CA ARG A 29 40.40 40.78 -69.59
C ARG A 29 39.05 41.41 -69.25
N ALA A 30 38.74 42.59 -69.79
CA ALA A 30 37.47 43.26 -69.56
C ALA A 30 36.28 42.48 -70.15
N ASP A 31 36.46 41.86 -71.31
CA ASP A 31 35.42 41.03 -71.93
C ASP A 31 35.24 39.70 -71.16
N ALA A 32 36.32 39.10 -70.66
CA ALA A 32 36.23 37.94 -69.77
C ALA A 32 35.50 38.28 -68.44
N GLU A 33 35.84 39.41 -67.81
CA GLU A 33 35.16 39.89 -66.60
C GLU A 33 33.66 40.17 -66.86
N ARG A 34 33.31 40.72 -68.03
CA ARG A 34 31.90 40.92 -68.43
C ARG A 34 31.16 39.61 -68.61
N GLU A 35 31.78 38.62 -69.25
CA GLU A 35 31.18 37.29 -69.41
C GLU A 35 30.98 36.58 -68.07
N GLU A 36 31.92 36.71 -67.15
CA GLU A 36 31.81 36.18 -65.78
C GLU A 36 30.67 36.86 -65.00
N LEU A 37 30.56 38.19 -65.08
CA LEU A 37 29.47 38.94 -64.46
C LEU A 37 28.10 38.59 -65.05
N MET A 38 28.00 38.37 -66.37
CA MET A 38 26.75 37.92 -66.99
C MET A 38 26.38 36.51 -66.54
N LYS A 39 27.35 35.59 -66.44
CA LYS A 39 27.12 34.24 -65.90
C LYS A 39 26.66 34.30 -64.44
N LEU A 40 27.29 35.14 -63.62
CA LEU A 40 26.90 35.34 -62.22
C LEU A 40 25.48 35.91 -62.11
N ASN A 41 25.13 36.90 -62.92
CA ASN A 41 23.79 37.50 -62.91
C ASN A 41 22.71 36.50 -63.37
N LEU A 42 23.02 35.66 -64.36
CA LEU A 42 22.12 34.60 -64.80
C LEU A 42 21.90 33.55 -63.70
N LEU A 43 22.96 33.15 -62.99
CA LEU A 43 22.86 32.22 -61.86
C LEU A 43 22.03 32.83 -60.72
N GLN A 44 22.29 34.08 -60.35
CA GLN A 44 21.51 34.79 -59.34
C GLN A 44 20.03 34.91 -59.72
N ARG A 45 19.74 35.22 -60.98
CA ARG A 45 18.36 35.29 -61.47
C ARG A 45 17.66 33.93 -61.40
N ASN A 46 18.34 32.86 -61.78
CA ASN A 46 17.80 31.50 -61.67
C ASN A 46 17.56 31.11 -60.20
N GLU A 47 18.43 31.50 -59.26
CA GLU A 47 18.23 31.25 -57.83
C GLU A 47 17.04 32.05 -57.28
N VAL A 48 16.87 33.31 -57.70
CA VAL A 48 15.70 34.13 -57.34
C VAL A 48 14.41 33.52 -57.90
N GLU A 49 14.41 33.09 -59.16
CA GLU A 49 13.21 32.46 -59.77
C GLU A 49 12.86 31.12 -59.09
N ARG A 50 13.87 30.33 -58.68
CA ARG A 50 13.64 29.10 -57.91
C ARG A 50 13.08 29.36 -56.52
N THR A 51 13.68 30.29 -55.78
CA THR A 51 13.23 30.63 -54.42
C THR A 51 11.84 31.28 -54.41
N GLN A 52 11.51 32.08 -55.44
CA GLN A 52 10.16 32.62 -55.62
C GLN A 52 9.14 31.50 -55.90
N GLY A 53 9.46 30.55 -56.79
CA GLY A 53 8.59 29.40 -57.06
C GLY A 53 8.38 28.51 -55.83
N GLU A 54 9.42 28.27 -55.03
CA GLU A 54 9.31 27.53 -53.77
C GLU A 54 8.43 28.27 -52.75
N LEU A 55 8.57 29.60 -52.63
CA LEU A 55 7.75 30.40 -51.74
C LEU A 55 6.27 30.38 -52.14
N GLU A 56 5.98 30.52 -53.43
CA GLU A 56 4.60 30.43 -53.95
C GLU A 56 3.99 29.04 -53.72
N ALA A 57 4.76 27.96 -53.91
CA ALA A 57 4.30 26.60 -53.65
C ALA A 57 4.00 26.37 -52.16
N VAL A 58 4.81 26.92 -51.25
CA VAL A 58 4.57 26.86 -49.80
C VAL A 58 3.32 27.66 -49.42
N GLN A 59 3.12 28.84 -50.00
CA GLN A 59 1.93 29.67 -49.76
C GLN A 59 0.64 28.97 -50.22
N GLN A 60 0.65 28.33 -51.40
CA GLN A 60 -0.51 27.57 -51.89
C GLN A 60 -0.84 26.37 -50.99
N ARG A 61 0.18 25.64 -50.50
CA ARG A 61 -0.02 24.54 -49.55
C ARG A 61 -0.61 25.02 -48.23
N ALA A 62 -0.09 26.13 -47.70
CA ALA A 62 -0.60 26.73 -46.48
C ALA A 62 -2.07 27.18 -46.65
N ALA A 63 -2.43 27.77 -47.79
CA ALA A 63 -3.81 28.16 -48.07
C ALA A 63 -4.77 26.96 -48.12
N ALA A 64 -4.39 25.88 -48.82
CA ALA A 64 -5.18 24.66 -48.89
C ALA A 64 -5.35 24.01 -47.50
N GLU A 65 -4.31 24.03 -46.67
CA GLU A 65 -4.38 23.51 -45.29
C GLU A 65 -5.33 24.35 -44.42
N GLN A 66 -5.34 25.68 -44.57
CA GLN A 66 -6.31 26.54 -43.87
C GLN A 66 -7.75 26.24 -44.30
N GLU A 67 -8.01 26.08 -45.61
CA GLU A 67 -9.36 25.74 -46.09
C GLU A 67 -9.87 24.39 -45.54
N GLU A 68 -9.00 23.37 -45.48
CA GLU A 68 -9.36 22.08 -44.87
C GLU A 68 -9.59 22.20 -43.37
N ARG A 69 -8.78 23.01 -42.66
CA ARG A 69 -8.99 23.28 -41.23
C ARG A 69 -10.32 23.98 -40.97
N ASP A 70 -10.69 24.97 -41.78
CA ASP A 70 -11.95 25.69 -41.64
C ASP A 70 -13.15 24.77 -41.91
N ARG A 71 -13.05 23.86 -42.89
CA ARG A 71 -14.08 22.84 -43.16
C ARG A 71 -14.27 21.89 -41.98
N LEU A 72 -13.17 21.34 -41.45
CA LEU A 72 -13.21 20.45 -40.29
C LEU A 72 -13.74 21.16 -39.05
N GLN A 73 -13.41 22.45 -38.89
CA GLN A 73 -13.93 23.25 -37.79
C GLN A 73 -15.44 23.44 -37.91
N HIS A 74 -15.97 23.75 -39.10
CA HIS A 74 -17.40 23.86 -39.32
C HIS A 74 -18.14 22.52 -39.06
N GLU A 75 -17.56 21.40 -39.51
CA GLU A 75 -18.14 20.07 -39.25
C GLU A 75 -18.14 19.72 -37.75
N LEU A 76 -17.06 20.07 -37.04
CA LEU A 76 -16.99 19.94 -35.59
C LEU A 76 -18.02 20.83 -34.89
N GLU A 77 -18.20 22.07 -35.31
CA GLU A 77 -19.20 22.99 -34.76
C GLU A 77 -20.63 22.47 -35.00
N GLU A 78 -20.92 21.88 -36.16
CA GLU A 78 -22.21 21.23 -36.42
C GLU A 78 -22.45 20.01 -35.52
N ILE A 79 -21.44 19.15 -35.36
CA ILE A 79 -21.54 17.96 -34.48
C ILE A 79 -21.70 18.41 -33.03
N GLN A 80 -20.94 19.41 -32.59
CA GLN A 80 -21.05 20.00 -31.27
C GLN A 80 -22.44 20.61 -31.06
N ALA A 81 -22.99 21.34 -32.03
CA ALA A 81 -24.34 21.87 -31.94
C ALA A 81 -25.37 20.73 -31.82
N LYS A 82 -25.26 19.66 -32.63
CA LYS A 82 -26.16 18.50 -32.53
C LYS A 82 -26.08 17.81 -31.16
N ILE A 83 -24.90 17.74 -30.55
CA ILE A 83 -24.71 17.14 -29.22
C ILE A 83 -25.18 18.09 -28.11
N MET A 84 -24.89 19.39 -28.21
CA MET A 84 -25.28 20.40 -27.22
C MET A 84 -26.80 20.58 -27.17
N HIS A 85 -27.49 20.56 -28.32
CA HIS A 85 -28.96 20.57 -28.37
C HIS A 85 -29.56 19.17 -28.18
N GLY A 86 -28.73 18.11 -28.20
CA GLY A 86 -29.11 16.73 -27.88
C GLY A 86 -28.96 16.36 -26.40
N GLY A 87 -28.25 17.16 -25.59
CA GLY A 87 -28.00 16.90 -24.16
C GLY A 87 -29.26 16.96 -23.29
N GLU A 88 -30.21 17.85 -23.63
CA GLU A 88 -31.50 17.96 -22.95
C GLU A 88 -32.38 16.71 -23.18
N HIS A 89 -32.32 16.12 -24.38
CA HIS A 89 -33.09 14.91 -24.72
C HIS A 89 -32.49 13.62 -24.15
N VAL A 90 -31.16 13.57 -23.95
CA VAL A 90 -30.49 12.40 -23.34
C VAL A 90 -30.77 12.34 -21.83
N GLN A 91 -30.70 13.47 -21.12
CA GLN A 91 -31.08 13.52 -19.70
C GLN A 91 -32.57 13.19 -19.52
N ASP A 92 -33.45 13.71 -20.37
CA ASP A 92 -34.87 13.37 -20.36
C ASP A 92 -35.15 11.89 -20.68
N ARG A 93 -34.37 11.30 -21.60
CA ARG A 93 -34.50 9.87 -21.93
C ARG A 93 -34.01 8.99 -20.79
N VAL A 94 -32.89 9.34 -20.16
CA VAL A 94 -32.34 8.60 -19.01
C VAL A 94 -33.26 8.72 -17.80
N THR A 95 -33.79 9.91 -17.51
CA THR A 95 -34.74 10.11 -16.41
C THR A 95 -36.05 9.35 -16.63
N ARG A 96 -36.60 9.34 -17.85
CA ARG A 96 -37.78 8.52 -18.19
C ARG A 96 -37.49 7.02 -18.07
N GLN A 97 -36.36 6.56 -18.59
CA GLN A 97 -35.95 5.15 -18.44
C GLN A 97 -35.78 4.77 -16.97
N GLN A 98 -35.19 5.65 -16.16
CA GLN A 98 -35.04 5.42 -14.73
C GLN A 98 -36.39 5.39 -14.00
N GLN A 99 -37.32 6.27 -14.37
CA GLN A 99 -38.69 6.27 -13.84
C GLN A 99 -39.43 4.97 -14.21
N GLU A 100 -39.38 4.56 -15.48
CA GLU A 100 -39.99 3.30 -15.94
C GLU A 100 -39.38 2.08 -15.22
N LEU A 101 -38.06 2.06 -15.00
CA LEU A 101 -37.40 1.00 -14.25
C LEU A 101 -37.83 0.99 -12.78
N ASN A 102 -37.92 2.16 -12.15
CA ASN A 102 -38.38 2.28 -10.76
C ASN A 102 -39.84 1.87 -10.61
N GLU A 103 -40.70 2.23 -11.55
CA GLU A 103 -42.11 1.81 -11.58
C GLU A 103 -42.22 0.30 -11.73
N ARG A 104 -41.49 -0.31 -12.67
CA ARG A 104 -41.45 -1.78 -12.80
C ARG A 104 -40.89 -2.48 -11.57
N ALA A 105 -39.85 -1.92 -10.94
CA ALA A 105 -39.30 -2.46 -9.70
C ALA A 105 -40.34 -2.45 -8.58
N ARG A 106 -41.08 -1.36 -8.42
CA ARG A 106 -42.20 -1.26 -7.46
C ARG A 106 -43.31 -2.26 -7.76
N GLU A 107 -43.70 -2.41 -9.02
CA GLU A 107 -44.70 -3.39 -9.44
C GLU A 107 -44.26 -4.83 -9.11
N LEU A 108 -42.98 -5.15 -9.33
CA LEU A 108 -42.40 -6.44 -8.98
C LEU A 108 -42.37 -6.67 -7.47
N GLU A 109 -41.95 -5.68 -6.68
CA GLU A 109 -41.97 -5.75 -5.22
C GLU A 109 -43.39 -5.96 -4.69
N GLU A 110 -44.38 -5.25 -5.24
CA GLU A 110 -45.78 -5.45 -4.87
C GLU A 110 -46.30 -6.84 -5.25
N GLN A 111 -45.90 -7.36 -6.42
CA GLN A 111 -46.25 -8.72 -6.83
C GLN A 111 -45.64 -9.76 -5.89
N GLN A 112 -44.36 -9.63 -5.56
CA GLN A 112 -43.68 -10.51 -4.60
C GLN A 112 -44.32 -10.44 -3.21
N ALA A 113 -44.64 -9.24 -2.72
CA ALA A 113 -45.31 -9.06 -1.44
C ALA A 113 -46.71 -9.70 -1.43
N ARG A 114 -47.48 -9.55 -2.53
CA ARG A 114 -48.78 -10.21 -2.70
C ARG A 114 -48.64 -11.73 -2.73
N GLU A 115 -47.63 -12.26 -3.42
CA GLU A 115 -47.36 -13.69 -3.52
C GLU A 115 -46.97 -14.29 -2.17
N ILE A 116 -46.06 -13.65 -1.43
CA ILE A 116 -45.67 -14.05 -0.07
C ILE A 116 -46.89 -14.05 0.86
N LYS A 117 -47.70 -12.99 0.81
CA LYS A 117 -48.92 -12.90 1.64
C LYS A 117 -49.91 -14.02 1.31
N LEU A 118 -50.14 -14.28 0.04
CA LEU A 118 -51.03 -15.37 -0.40
C LEU A 118 -50.51 -16.74 0.03
N ALA A 119 -49.19 -16.96 -0.06
CA ALA A 119 -48.56 -18.20 0.40
C ALA A 119 -48.70 -18.38 1.92
N GLN A 120 -48.49 -17.32 2.71
CA GLN A 120 -48.71 -17.33 4.16
C GLN A 120 -50.17 -17.62 4.53
N ASP A 121 -51.12 -16.96 3.85
CA ASP A 121 -52.54 -17.18 4.09
C ASP A 121 -52.96 -18.63 3.76
N ARG A 122 -52.43 -19.20 2.67
CA ARG A 122 -52.63 -20.62 2.32
C ARG A 122 -52.06 -21.56 3.38
N ALA A 123 -50.86 -21.31 3.88
CA ALA A 123 -50.24 -22.12 4.93
C ALA A 123 -51.06 -22.10 6.22
N ARG A 124 -51.51 -20.92 6.65
CA ARG A 124 -52.39 -20.76 7.82
C ARG A 124 -53.71 -21.49 7.64
N ALA A 125 -54.35 -21.35 6.48
CA ALA A 125 -55.59 -22.07 6.19
C ALA A 125 -55.41 -23.60 6.18
N GLU A 126 -54.26 -24.11 5.73
CA GLU A 126 -53.94 -25.54 5.82
C GLU A 126 -53.75 -26.01 7.26
N GLU A 127 -53.05 -25.24 8.09
CA GLU A 127 -52.86 -25.52 9.51
C GLU A 127 -54.19 -25.52 10.26
N GLU A 128 -55.02 -24.50 10.06
CA GLU A 128 -56.36 -24.39 10.64
C GLU A 128 -57.25 -25.57 10.22
N ARG A 129 -57.22 -25.95 8.93
CA ARG A 129 -57.98 -27.12 8.45
C ARG A 129 -57.49 -28.43 9.09
N LEU A 130 -56.20 -28.55 9.35
CA LEU A 130 -55.63 -29.73 9.99
C LEU A 130 -55.94 -29.77 11.51
N ALA A 131 -55.99 -28.60 12.15
CA ALA A 131 -56.26 -28.41 13.57
C ALA A 131 -57.76 -28.54 13.93
N GLN A 132 -58.67 -28.32 12.98
CA GLN A 132 -60.10 -28.52 13.21
C GLN A 132 -60.42 -29.95 13.66
N GLU A 133 -61.09 -30.05 14.80
CA GLU A 133 -61.58 -31.30 15.36
C GLU A 133 -62.73 -31.82 14.49
N GLU A 134 -62.58 -33.02 13.96
CA GLU A 134 -63.61 -33.70 13.19
C GLU A 134 -64.46 -34.56 14.12
N HIS A 135 -65.78 -34.38 14.10
CA HIS A 135 -66.71 -35.25 14.81
C HIS A 135 -67.08 -36.45 13.94
N TYR A 136 -66.71 -37.65 14.37
CA TYR A 136 -66.97 -38.89 13.63
C TYR A 136 -68.25 -39.58 14.13
N ARG A 137 -69.00 -40.22 13.21
CA ARG A 137 -70.27 -40.90 13.54
C ARG A 137 -70.06 -42.36 13.93
N THR A 138 -68.96 -42.98 13.49
CA THR A 138 -68.58 -44.36 13.79
C THR A 138 -67.09 -44.48 14.12
N LEU A 139 -66.73 -45.52 14.89
CA LEU A 139 -65.34 -45.79 15.28
C LEU A 139 -64.44 -46.14 14.08
N GLU A 140 -65.00 -46.80 13.07
CA GLU A 140 -64.29 -47.17 11.83
C GLU A 140 -63.95 -45.92 10.99
N GLU A 141 -64.90 -44.99 10.83
CA GLU A 141 -64.66 -43.71 10.14
C GLU A 141 -63.59 -42.87 10.86
N GLU A 142 -63.60 -42.85 12.20
CA GLU A 142 -62.59 -42.17 13.00
C GLU A 142 -61.19 -42.76 12.78
N ALA A 143 -61.07 -44.09 12.78
CA ALA A 143 -59.81 -44.76 12.54
C ALA A 143 -59.27 -44.45 11.13
N GLU A 144 -60.12 -44.49 10.10
CA GLU A 144 -59.72 -44.17 8.73
C GLU A 144 -59.28 -42.70 8.58
N ALA A 145 -60.04 -41.75 9.15
CA ALA A 145 -59.73 -40.33 9.07
C ALA A 145 -58.42 -39.99 9.81
N LYS A 146 -58.22 -40.53 11.02
CA LYS A 146 -56.97 -40.39 11.76
C LYS A 146 -55.80 -41.04 11.01
N THR A 147 -56.00 -42.18 10.36
CA THR A 147 -54.96 -42.83 9.54
C THR A 147 -54.57 -41.97 8.33
N LYS A 148 -55.53 -41.28 7.69
CA LYS A 148 -55.27 -40.33 6.59
C LYS A 148 -54.51 -39.10 7.09
N LYS A 149 -54.92 -38.49 8.21
CA LYS A 149 -54.22 -37.36 8.85
C LYS A 149 -52.78 -37.75 9.22
N LEU A 150 -52.58 -38.94 9.80
CA LEU A 150 -51.25 -39.46 10.13
C LEU A 150 -50.37 -39.63 8.89
N LYS A 151 -50.90 -40.20 7.80
CA LYS A 151 -50.15 -40.33 6.54
C LYS A 151 -49.75 -38.98 5.96
N GLN A 152 -50.64 -37.99 6.01
CA GLN A 152 -50.34 -36.62 5.57
C GLN A 152 -49.24 -35.98 6.41
N LEU A 153 -49.35 -36.04 7.75
CA LEU A 153 -48.34 -35.54 8.67
C LEU A 153 -47.01 -36.24 8.50
N TYR A 154 -47.00 -37.56 8.32
CA TYR A 154 -45.78 -38.32 8.08
C TYR A 154 -45.11 -37.93 6.75
N SER A 155 -45.90 -37.66 5.71
CA SER A 155 -45.38 -37.14 4.44
C SER A 155 -44.76 -35.75 4.61
N LYS A 156 -45.43 -34.84 5.33
CA LYS A 156 -44.90 -33.49 5.65
C LYS A 156 -43.61 -33.59 6.47
N PHE A 157 -43.58 -34.45 7.49
CA PHE A 157 -42.40 -34.72 8.30
C PHE A 157 -41.23 -35.25 7.47
N ARG A 158 -41.49 -36.22 6.59
CA ARG A 158 -40.45 -36.78 5.71
C ARG A 158 -39.90 -35.73 4.75
N ALA A 159 -40.76 -34.88 4.19
CA ALA A 159 -40.34 -33.77 3.33
C ALA A 159 -39.49 -32.74 4.09
N ALA A 160 -39.92 -32.31 5.27
CA ALA A 160 -39.12 -31.42 6.12
C ALA A 160 -37.78 -32.06 6.52
N LYS A 161 -37.75 -33.37 6.77
CA LYS A 161 -36.51 -34.10 7.08
C LYS A 161 -35.55 -34.13 5.88
N THR A 162 -36.05 -34.33 4.66
CA THR A 162 -35.20 -34.28 3.46
C THR A 162 -34.70 -32.87 3.21
N GLU A 163 -35.56 -31.86 3.36
CA GLU A 163 -35.20 -30.45 3.23
C GLU A 163 -34.08 -30.05 4.21
N ILE A 164 -34.15 -30.49 5.48
CA ILE A 164 -33.07 -30.26 6.44
C ILE A 164 -31.75 -30.89 5.98
N LEU A 165 -31.78 -32.10 5.41
CA LEU A 165 -30.57 -32.77 4.93
C LEU A 165 -29.99 -32.05 3.71
N ASP A 166 -30.85 -31.60 2.80
CA ASP A 166 -30.46 -30.86 1.61
C ASP A 166 -29.82 -29.51 2.00
N LEU A 167 -30.46 -28.76 2.91
CA LEU A 167 -29.91 -27.51 3.48
C LEU A 167 -28.57 -27.74 4.20
N GLN A 168 -28.43 -28.83 4.95
CA GLN A 168 -27.16 -29.16 5.60
C GLN A 168 -26.05 -29.46 4.59
N ALA A 169 -26.38 -30.14 3.48
CA ALA A 169 -25.42 -30.41 2.42
C ALA A 169 -25.01 -29.11 1.70
N GLU A 170 -25.96 -28.23 1.38
CA GLU A 170 -25.68 -26.91 0.81
C GLU A 170 -24.80 -26.06 1.73
N GLN A 171 -25.15 -25.96 3.02
CA GLN A 171 -24.33 -25.23 4.00
C GLN A 171 -22.92 -25.80 4.12
N GLN A 172 -22.77 -27.12 4.06
CA GLN A 172 -21.46 -27.75 4.11
C GLN A 172 -20.63 -27.42 2.87
N GLN A 173 -21.25 -27.42 1.69
CA GLN A 173 -20.59 -27.03 0.44
C GLN A 173 -20.18 -25.55 0.46
N GLU A 174 -21.09 -24.64 0.85
CA GLU A 174 -20.78 -23.20 0.97
C GLU A 174 -19.62 -22.97 1.95
N LYS A 175 -19.61 -23.67 3.08
CA LYS A 175 -18.52 -23.61 4.04
C LYS A 175 -17.20 -24.10 3.45
N GLU A 176 -17.23 -25.17 2.66
CA GLU A 176 -16.05 -25.69 1.98
C GLU A 176 -15.50 -24.69 0.95
N ASP A 177 -16.37 -24.04 0.19
CA ASP A 177 -16.02 -23.02 -0.80
C ASP A 177 -15.44 -21.75 -0.13
N LEU A 178 -16.04 -21.29 0.96
CA LEU A 178 -15.51 -20.18 1.76
C LEU A 178 -14.14 -20.54 2.36
N LEU A 179 -13.99 -21.75 2.92
CA LEU A 179 -12.71 -22.21 3.45
C LEU A 179 -11.65 -22.36 2.35
N HIS A 180 -12.05 -22.77 1.14
CA HIS A 180 -11.15 -22.80 -0.01
C HIS A 180 -10.64 -21.40 -0.35
N THR A 181 -11.54 -20.43 -0.42
CA THR A 181 -11.24 -19.03 -0.69
C THR A 181 -10.29 -18.44 0.37
N VAL A 182 -10.57 -18.70 1.65
CA VAL A 182 -9.69 -18.28 2.76
C VAL A 182 -8.28 -18.86 2.61
N ARG A 183 -8.16 -20.15 2.28
CA ARG A 183 -6.85 -20.80 2.07
C ARG A 183 -6.11 -20.21 0.88
N GLU A 184 -6.81 -19.91 -0.21
CA GLU A 184 -6.23 -19.27 -1.39
C GLU A 184 -5.73 -17.86 -1.08
N LEU A 185 -6.57 -17.01 -0.47
CA LEU A 185 -6.19 -15.66 -0.07
C LEU A 185 -5.03 -15.67 0.93
N THR A 186 -5.02 -16.61 1.88
CA THR A 186 -3.92 -16.79 2.82
C THR A 186 -2.62 -17.16 2.10
N ARG A 187 -2.68 -18.04 1.10
CA ARG A 187 -1.52 -18.40 0.27
C ARG A 187 -1.02 -17.20 -0.53
N GLN A 188 -1.92 -16.44 -1.13
CA GLN A 188 -1.59 -15.22 -1.87
C GLN A 188 -0.94 -14.18 -0.95
N LEU A 189 -1.51 -13.94 0.23
CA LEU A 189 -0.93 -13.03 1.23
C LEU A 189 0.46 -13.47 1.65
N HIS A 190 0.66 -14.76 1.93
CA HIS A 190 1.96 -15.29 2.31
C HIS A 190 3.00 -15.14 1.18
N LEU A 191 2.58 -15.36 -0.07
CA LEU A 191 3.41 -15.11 -1.24
C LEU A 191 3.79 -13.62 -1.34
N GLN A 192 2.83 -12.71 -1.21
CA GLN A 192 3.09 -11.27 -1.29
C GLN A 192 4.03 -10.81 -0.16
N ASN A 193 3.81 -11.27 1.07
CA ASN A 193 4.71 -10.97 2.19
C ASN A 193 6.12 -11.51 1.95
N MET A 194 6.26 -12.73 1.42
CA MET A 194 7.58 -13.29 1.07
C MET A 194 8.29 -12.47 -0.02
N VAL A 195 7.55 -11.98 -1.02
CA VAL A 195 8.08 -11.07 -2.05
C VAL A 195 8.51 -9.75 -1.41
N ILE A 196 7.69 -9.19 -0.54
CA ILE A 196 8.02 -7.96 0.19
C ILE A 196 9.29 -8.14 1.01
N ASP A 197 9.40 -9.21 1.81
CA ASP A 197 10.57 -9.51 2.64
C ASP A 197 11.86 -9.71 1.83
N ALA A 198 11.75 -10.27 0.62
CA ALA A 198 12.89 -10.53 -0.25
C ALA A 198 13.42 -9.27 -0.97
N PHE A 199 12.53 -8.33 -1.30
CA PHE A 199 12.85 -7.20 -2.18
C PHE A 199 12.79 -5.82 -1.52
N VAL A 200 12.10 -5.67 -0.38
CA VAL A 200 11.90 -4.38 0.30
C VAL A 200 12.62 -4.39 1.65
N PRO A 201 13.57 -3.47 1.88
CA PRO A 201 14.17 -3.31 3.20
C PRO A 201 13.12 -2.97 4.27
N SER A 202 13.28 -3.54 5.46
CA SER A 202 12.34 -3.36 6.57
C SER A 202 12.13 -1.89 6.98
N GLU A 203 13.13 -1.03 6.76
CA GLU A 203 13.02 0.41 7.03
C GLU A 203 12.04 1.12 6.09
N GLU A 204 12.03 0.77 4.80
CA GLU A 204 11.13 1.37 3.82
C GLU A 204 9.70 0.84 4.01
N LEU A 205 9.56 -0.43 4.38
CA LEU A 205 8.28 -1.03 4.74
C LEU A 205 7.64 -0.29 5.93
N ALA A 206 8.40 -0.05 7.00
CA ALA A 206 7.92 0.69 8.17
C ALA A 206 7.50 2.14 7.82
N LYS A 207 8.20 2.80 6.89
CA LYS A 207 7.80 4.13 6.40
C LYS A 207 6.48 4.08 5.62
N LEU A 208 6.27 3.04 4.80
CA LEU A 208 5.04 2.86 4.03
C LEU A 208 3.85 2.56 4.96
N GLU A 209 4.02 1.67 5.94
CA GLU A 209 2.98 1.35 6.92
C GLU A 209 2.53 2.58 7.72
N ARG A 210 3.48 3.44 8.14
CA ARG A 210 3.15 4.70 8.83
C ARG A 210 2.36 5.69 7.97
N ARG A 211 2.49 5.60 6.65
CA ARG A 211 1.86 6.51 5.67
C ARG A 211 0.56 5.95 5.08
N ALA A 212 0.31 4.66 5.25
CA ALA A 212 -0.86 3.99 4.71
C ALA A 212 -2.09 4.31 5.56
N VAL A 213 -3.07 4.96 4.96
CA VAL A 213 -4.36 5.29 5.58
C VAL A 213 -5.46 4.67 4.74
N TRP A 214 -6.37 3.96 5.41
CA TRP A 214 -7.55 3.41 4.77
C TRP A 214 -8.62 4.49 4.60
N ASP A 215 -9.16 4.61 3.40
CA ASP A 215 -10.21 5.57 3.08
C ASP A 215 -11.60 4.93 3.10
N GLU A 216 -12.30 5.01 4.23
CA GLU A 216 -13.65 4.46 4.38
C GLU A 216 -14.73 5.26 3.64
N ASP A 217 -14.57 6.58 3.50
CA ASP A 217 -15.65 7.46 3.04
C ASP A 217 -15.69 7.63 1.50
N GLY A 218 -14.55 7.43 0.84
CA GLY A 218 -14.37 7.76 -0.57
C GLY A 218 -14.30 6.53 -1.46
N SER A 219 -13.09 5.99 -1.60
CA SER A 219 -12.78 4.96 -2.60
C SER A 219 -12.72 3.53 -2.05
N GLU A 220 -12.85 3.31 -0.74
CA GLU A 220 -12.59 2.01 -0.10
C GLU A 220 -11.23 1.41 -0.51
N GLU A 221 -10.20 2.25 -0.55
CA GLU A 221 -8.84 1.89 -0.97
C GLU A 221 -7.80 2.42 0.02
N TRP A 222 -6.66 1.73 0.08
CA TRP A 222 -5.48 2.22 0.81
C TRP A 222 -4.87 3.42 0.08
N ARG A 223 -4.78 4.57 0.76
CA ARG A 223 -4.11 5.78 0.27
C ARG A 223 -2.82 6.03 1.04
N LEU A 224 -1.76 6.38 0.31
CA LEU A 224 -0.47 6.74 0.91
C LEU A 224 -0.39 8.26 1.08
N LEU A 225 -0.18 8.72 2.31
CA LEU A 225 0.08 10.13 2.60
C LEU A 225 1.41 10.62 2.01
N ALA A 226 1.52 11.91 1.72
CA ALA A 226 2.77 12.48 1.23
C ALA A 226 3.87 12.44 2.32
N LEU A 227 5.13 12.29 1.92
CA LEU A 227 6.27 12.28 2.87
C LEU A 227 6.34 13.54 3.74
N SER A 228 5.85 14.67 3.24
CA SER A 228 5.80 15.93 3.97
C SER A 228 4.73 15.99 5.06
N GLU A 229 3.71 15.13 4.97
CA GLU A 229 2.56 15.13 5.88
C GLU A 229 2.82 14.26 7.10
N VAL A 230 3.60 13.19 6.91
CA VAL A 230 4.01 12.30 8.00
C VAL A 230 5.27 12.85 8.65
N LYS A 231 5.10 13.41 9.84
CA LYS A 231 6.20 13.88 10.68
C LYS A 231 6.84 12.68 11.35
N ASP A 232 8.07 12.33 10.97
CA ASP A 232 8.86 11.41 11.76
C ASP A 232 9.25 12.11 13.09
N PRO A 233 8.97 11.53 14.26
CA PRO A 233 9.26 12.15 15.56
C PRO A 233 10.76 12.41 15.77
N GLU A 234 11.62 11.66 15.06
CA GLU A 234 13.08 11.86 15.07
C GLU A 234 13.53 13.09 14.27
N GLU A 235 12.75 13.51 13.26
CA GLU A 235 13.05 14.67 12.42
C GLU A 235 12.55 16.00 13.02
N GLU A 236 11.76 15.95 14.10
CA GLU A 236 11.21 17.16 14.74
C GLU A 236 12.29 18.07 15.36
N TYR A 237 13.50 17.55 15.57
CA TYR A 237 14.59 18.30 16.20
C TYR A 237 15.80 18.41 15.27
N ARG A 238 16.03 19.63 14.76
CA ARG A 238 17.35 20.00 14.26
C ARG A 238 18.37 19.71 15.37
N PRO A 239 19.49 19.01 15.10
CA PRO A 239 20.49 18.73 16.13
C PRO A 239 20.96 20.03 16.77
N VAL A 240 20.67 20.18 18.06
CA VAL A 240 21.10 21.33 18.85
C VAL A 240 22.50 21.02 19.38
N SER A 241 23.45 21.93 19.19
CA SER A 241 24.77 21.82 19.83
C SER A 241 24.59 21.74 21.35
N GLN A 242 25.24 20.77 22.00
CA GLN A 242 25.19 20.64 23.47
C GLN A 242 25.69 21.93 24.14
N THR A 243 24.83 22.57 24.92
CA THR A 243 25.11 23.86 25.56
C THR A 243 26.08 23.76 26.75
N SER A 244 26.29 22.56 27.28
CA SER A 244 27.20 22.29 28.40
C SER A 244 28.67 22.30 28.01
N LEU A 245 28.97 22.21 26.71
CA LEU A 245 30.34 22.17 26.22
C LEU A 245 30.83 23.59 25.95
N LEU A 246 32.08 23.86 26.35
CA LEU A 246 32.73 25.15 26.18
C LEU A 246 32.87 25.57 24.70
N ARG A 247 32.75 24.61 23.77
CA ARG A 247 32.87 24.83 22.32
C ARG A 247 31.91 23.90 21.58
N PRO A 248 31.38 24.31 20.42
CA PRO A 248 30.63 23.41 19.55
C PRO A 248 31.56 22.30 19.06
N THR A 249 31.31 21.07 19.52
CA THR A 249 32.07 19.87 19.13
C THR A 249 31.16 18.93 18.36
N SER A 250 31.73 18.18 17.43
CA SER A 250 30.99 17.14 16.70
C SER A 250 30.84 15.90 17.56
N ALA A 251 29.82 15.08 17.27
CA ALA A 251 29.64 13.78 17.92
C ALA A 251 30.87 12.86 17.76
N PHE A 252 31.58 12.97 16.61
CA PHE A 252 32.82 12.25 16.37
C PHE A 252 33.93 12.65 17.34
N SER A 253 34.14 13.96 17.53
CA SER A 253 35.14 14.46 18.49
C SER A 253 34.81 14.04 19.92
N LEU A 254 33.52 14.07 20.31
CA LEU A 254 33.08 13.63 21.64
C LEU A 254 33.35 12.14 21.88
N ARG A 255 33.05 11.29 20.88
CA ARG A 255 33.35 9.86 20.95
C ARG A 255 34.84 9.63 21.13
N LEU A 256 35.69 10.34 20.40
CA LEU A 256 37.14 10.21 20.55
C LEU A 256 37.66 10.74 21.90
N ALA A 257 37.08 11.83 22.42
CA ALA A 257 37.45 12.38 23.72
C ALA A 257 36.99 11.52 24.92
N SER A 258 35.93 10.73 24.74
CA SER A 258 35.44 9.77 25.75
C SER A 258 36.37 8.58 25.95
N ASP A 259 37.23 8.28 24.98
CA ASP A 259 38.29 7.30 25.12
C ASP A 259 39.43 7.89 25.97
N LEU A 260 39.56 7.44 27.22
CA LEU A 260 40.56 7.94 28.16
C LEU A 260 41.99 7.58 27.74
N SER A 261 42.17 6.58 26.87
CA SER A 261 43.48 6.24 26.29
C SER A 261 43.92 7.23 25.22
N ASN A 262 42.96 7.92 24.59
CA ASN A 262 43.22 8.90 23.56
C ASN A 262 43.41 10.31 24.15
N ASN A 263 44.68 10.67 24.27
CA ASN A 263 45.12 11.97 24.77
C ASN A 263 45.41 12.99 23.64
N ASP A 264 44.90 12.80 22.43
CA ASP A 264 45.09 13.76 21.35
C ASP A 264 44.38 15.10 21.69
N PRO A 265 45.12 16.21 21.86
CA PRO A 265 44.55 17.50 22.24
C PRO A 265 43.58 18.08 21.19
N ARG A 266 43.54 17.54 19.97
CA ARG A 266 42.63 18.01 18.91
C ARG A 266 41.15 17.77 19.24
N PHE A 267 40.84 16.72 19.99
CA PHE A 267 39.47 16.29 20.24
C PHE A 267 38.97 16.62 21.65
N ARG A 268 39.86 17.04 22.56
CA ARG A 268 39.50 17.40 23.93
C ARG A 268 39.07 18.86 24.02
N ALA A 269 37.99 19.13 24.76
CA ALA A 269 37.53 20.48 25.04
C ALA A 269 38.41 21.19 26.08
N ASP A 270 38.99 20.40 26.99
CA ASP A 270 39.83 20.86 28.09
C ASP A 270 41.27 20.39 27.91
N ASN A 271 42.23 21.22 28.35
CA ASN A 271 43.66 20.91 28.33
C ASN A 271 44.08 20.01 29.52
N VAL A 272 43.35 18.92 29.74
CA VAL A 272 43.61 17.95 30.80
C VAL A 272 43.85 16.58 30.17
N LEU A 273 45.03 16.00 30.46
CA LEU A 273 45.38 14.64 30.05
C LEU A 273 44.70 13.64 31.00
N SER A 274 44.10 12.61 30.42
CA SER A 274 43.52 11.49 31.17
C SER A 274 44.56 10.39 31.27
N PHE A 275 44.93 10.02 32.49
CA PHE A 275 45.83 8.90 32.75
C PHE A 275 45.03 7.78 33.42
N ASP A 276 45.34 6.54 33.07
CA ASP A 276 44.80 5.38 33.77
C ASP A 276 45.25 5.42 35.23
N LEU A 277 44.28 5.30 36.16
CA LEU A 277 44.57 5.23 37.58
C LEU A 277 45.17 3.86 37.89
N ASP A 278 46.42 3.82 38.35
CA ASP A 278 47.05 2.59 38.82
C ASP A 278 46.38 2.17 40.14
N MET A 279 45.59 1.10 40.09
CA MET A 279 44.87 0.58 41.26
C MET A 279 45.86 -0.22 42.12
N PRO A 280 45.89 -0.01 43.45
CA PRO A 280 46.86 -0.67 44.31
C PRO A 280 46.72 -2.19 44.25
N GLU A 281 47.85 -2.91 44.32
CA GLU A 281 47.86 -4.37 44.31
C GLU A 281 47.04 -4.94 45.49
N ARG A 282 46.30 -6.03 45.20
CA ARG A 282 45.40 -6.68 46.16
C ARG A 282 46.16 -7.12 47.40
N THR A 283 45.83 -6.52 48.55
CA THR A 283 46.53 -6.76 49.83
C THR A 283 45.90 -7.88 50.67
N THR A 284 44.99 -8.68 50.11
CA THR A 284 44.27 -9.74 50.82
C THR A 284 44.64 -11.15 50.32
N ALA A 285 44.94 -12.04 51.27
CA ALA A 285 45.14 -13.48 51.03
C ALA A 285 43.81 -14.24 51.21
N ASP A 286 43.58 -15.25 50.39
CA ASP A 286 42.34 -16.05 50.44
C ASP A 286 42.38 -17.06 51.60
N TYR A 287 41.27 -17.19 52.31
CA TYR A 287 41.15 -18.06 53.49
C TYR A 287 40.67 -19.46 53.08
N GLU A 288 41.52 -20.48 53.27
CA GLU A 288 41.13 -21.88 53.11
C GLU A 288 40.69 -22.47 54.46
N VAL A 289 39.47 -23.02 54.51
CA VAL A 289 38.89 -23.62 55.72
C VAL A 289 39.17 -25.12 55.72
N ASP A 290 39.95 -25.60 56.69
CA ASP A 290 40.07 -27.04 56.95
C ASP A 290 38.87 -27.50 57.80
N VAL A 291 37.84 -28.05 57.12
CA VAL A 291 36.59 -28.46 57.78
C VAL A 291 36.75 -29.80 58.50
N ASN A 292 36.28 -29.85 59.76
CA ASN A 292 36.37 -31.03 60.60
C ASN A 292 35.70 -32.26 59.93
N PRO A 293 36.37 -33.42 59.88
CA PRO A 293 35.90 -34.61 59.16
C PRO A 293 34.53 -35.12 59.62
N THR A 294 34.16 -34.83 60.88
CA THR A 294 32.86 -35.18 61.46
C THR A 294 31.71 -34.43 60.78
N VAL A 295 31.92 -33.13 60.50
CA VAL A 295 30.93 -32.28 59.82
C VAL A 295 30.79 -32.70 58.36
N ARG A 296 31.91 -33.09 57.73
CA ARG A 296 31.92 -33.62 56.37
C ARG A 296 31.18 -34.97 56.27
N ALA A 297 31.34 -35.85 57.25
CA ALA A 297 30.65 -37.13 57.32
C ALA A 297 29.14 -36.97 57.60
N ALA A 298 28.76 -36.02 58.45
CA ALA A 298 27.35 -35.70 58.70
C ALA A 298 26.66 -35.14 57.45
N LEU A 299 27.34 -34.26 56.70
CA LEU A 299 26.85 -33.77 55.41
C LEU A 299 26.73 -34.88 54.38
N SER A 300 27.70 -35.80 54.30
CA SER A 300 27.61 -36.94 53.36
C SER A 300 26.51 -37.93 53.74
N ALA A 301 26.27 -38.15 55.04
CA ALA A 301 25.19 -39.01 55.51
C ALA A 301 23.80 -38.40 55.24
N ALA A 302 23.66 -37.07 55.33
CA ALA A 302 22.41 -36.39 54.95
C ALA A 302 22.13 -36.40 53.44
N LEU A 303 23.13 -36.74 52.62
CA LEU A 303 23.03 -36.89 51.17
C LEU A 303 22.74 -38.34 50.75
N GLN A 304 22.74 -39.30 51.67
CA GLN A 304 22.52 -40.71 51.41
C GLN A 304 21.21 -41.17 52.08
N ASP A 305 20.19 -41.40 51.22
CA ASP A 305 19.03 -42.29 51.39
C ASP A 305 17.64 -41.61 51.49
N ASP A 306 16.95 -41.62 50.33
CA ASP A 306 15.52 -41.33 50.11
C ASP A 306 14.83 -42.53 49.41
N GLU A 307 15.23 -43.76 49.74
CA GLU A 307 14.57 -44.99 49.26
C GLU A 307 14.25 -45.91 50.46
N ASN A 308 12.97 -45.86 50.89
CA ASN A 308 12.29 -46.69 51.91
C ASN A 308 12.12 -46.05 53.31
N LEU A 309 11.12 -45.17 53.43
CA LEU A 309 10.44 -44.90 54.70
C LEU A 309 8.96 -45.31 54.60
N GLU A 310 8.62 -46.47 55.16
CA GLU A 310 7.25 -46.84 55.51
C GLU A 310 6.81 -46.02 56.73
N VAL A 311 5.71 -45.27 56.58
CA VAL A 311 5.19 -44.34 57.59
C VAL A 311 4.25 -45.08 58.53
N GLU A 312 4.73 -45.48 59.71
CA GLU A 312 3.85 -45.82 60.84
C GLU A 312 3.55 -44.56 61.67
N ALA A 313 2.27 -44.17 61.69
CA ALA A 313 1.80 -43.02 62.46
C ALA A 313 1.70 -43.37 63.95
N GLN A 314 2.69 -42.94 64.74
CA GLN A 314 2.53 -42.86 66.20
C GLN A 314 1.98 -41.49 66.60
N GLU A 315 0.73 -41.53 67.08
CA GLU A 315 0.01 -40.39 67.64
C GLU A 315 0.72 -39.84 68.88
N ASN A 316 0.99 -38.53 68.84
CA ASN A 316 1.77 -37.81 69.84
C ASN A 316 0.81 -37.23 70.90
N LEU A 317 0.51 -38.00 71.95
CA LEU A 317 -0.20 -37.50 73.13
C LEU A 317 0.80 -37.13 74.24
N PRO A 318 0.68 -35.95 74.87
CA PRO A 318 1.61 -35.52 75.90
C PRO A 318 1.45 -36.31 77.20
N SER A 319 2.53 -36.99 77.61
CA SER A 319 2.69 -37.65 78.90
C SER A 319 2.84 -36.61 80.02
N MET A 320 1.80 -36.43 80.83
CA MET A 320 1.88 -35.73 82.13
C MET A 320 2.60 -36.62 83.16
N GLY A 321 3.77 -36.17 83.60
CA GLY A 321 4.52 -36.76 84.71
C GLY A 321 3.78 -36.60 86.05
N GLY A 322 3.89 -37.65 86.88
CA GLY A 322 3.01 -37.88 88.02
C GLY A 322 3.43 -37.30 89.38
N MET A 323 2.57 -37.68 90.34
CA MET A 323 2.66 -37.61 91.81
C MET A 323 2.22 -36.32 92.51
N GLY A 324 1.24 -36.48 93.41
CA GLY A 324 0.98 -35.51 94.48
C GLY A 324 -0.40 -35.54 95.15
N GLY A 325 -0.93 -36.71 95.48
CA GLY A 325 -1.85 -36.97 96.60
C GLY A 325 -3.11 -36.11 96.83
N TRP A 326 -4.29 -36.75 96.72
CA TRP A 326 -5.33 -36.69 97.75
C TRP A 326 -6.33 -37.84 97.56
N THR A 327 -6.48 -38.71 98.57
CA THR A 327 -7.51 -39.75 98.64
C THR A 327 -8.58 -39.32 99.63
N PRO A 328 -9.87 -39.29 99.26
CA PRO A 328 -10.95 -39.42 100.20
C PRO A 328 -11.50 -40.85 100.16
N ASP A 329 -11.46 -41.50 101.32
CA ASP A 329 -12.06 -42.79 101.60
C ASP A 329 -13.59 -42.72 101.44
N ALA A 330 -14.19 -43.82 101.00
CA ALA A 330 -15.63 -43.93 100.83
C ALA A 330 -16.29 -44.68 102.00
N ALA A 331 -17.44 -44.15 102.43
CA ALA A 331 -18.52 -44.78 103.19
C ALA A 331 -18.41 -44.88 104.73
N GLY A 332 -19.52 -44.52 105.40
CA GLY A 332 -19.92 -45.05 106.71
C GLY A 332 -20.23 -44.01 107.79
N GLU A 333 -21.53 -43.87 108.10
CA GLU A 333 -22.19 -43.35 109.32
C GLU A 333 -21.95 -41.91 109.82
#